data_AF-A9V752-F1
#
_entry.id   AF-A9V752-F1
#
_cell.length_a   1.000
_cell.length_b   1.000
_cell.length_c   1.000
_cell.angle_alpha   90.00
_cell.angle_beta   90.00
_cell.angle_gamma   90.00
#
_symmetry.space_group_name_H-M   'P 1'
#
loop_
_entity.id
_entity.type
_entity.pdbx_description
1 polymer ?
#
loop_
_entity_poly.entity_id
_entity_poly.type
_entity_poly.pdbx_seq_one_letter_code
_entity_poly.pdbx_strand_id
1 'polypeptide(L)'
;MGAHERLRALMANNATASVVIPAIAAPLAYLAVYMFRYPVYLLHDADFGGTWTDVKTYVSIASVLGMALAKYPAILVISTLNPSQRWLFGGFLTYFEGRQSSEILNAALNGVVVFGSAAARAIGTSVLQYVAPSAMPLLVVIFFAPLYISMLYVLDAIPPPSRADEEARTMRRAMPAAERSRFLRRYGLGLAPVFLFYMLLLSFRSYRDFFAVDIYSHLLGRAPTSSDYILADWPGMGTLLALVPFSGALFDRLIAATGTPGTSIFLVFLGDGLAYVSTLATLASRLGVRNHENEGHTFVLVAMSIMPVIAGLALLAMLAFGWLLRRRHNEAGYIPVRQADDDFGADCHDAGDDIQERVERIELGNLGEPVPGRTPGTGEDAELKIRASAHVRQHVRRSSASAPISTSESRL
;
A
#
# COMPACT_ATOMS: atom_id res chain seq x y z
N MET A 1 -8.63 11.22 30.87
CA MET A 1 -7.99 10.53 29.74
C MET A 1 -8.93 9.44 29.25
N GLY A 2 -9.53 9.65 28.07
CA GLY A 2 -10.44 8.68 27.45
C GLY A 2 -9.72 7.39 27.02
N ALA A 3 -10.47 6.32 26.73
CA ALA A 3 -9.88 5.04 26.29
C ALA A 3 -9.01 5.19 25.03
N HIS A 4 -9.45 6.00 24.06
CA HIS A 4 -8.69 6.34 22.86
C HIS A 4 -7.33 7.00 23.18
N GLU A 5 -7.32 8.02 24.04
CA GLU A 5 -6.11 8.73 24.43
C GLU A 5 -5.13 7.84 25.21
N ARG A 6 -5.64 6.96 26.06
CA ARG A 6 -4.82 5.96 26.77
C ARG A 6 -4.17 4.99 25.80
N LEU A 7 -4.92 4.50 24.81
CA LEU A 7 -4.42 3.60 23.79
C LEU A 7 -3.35 4.27 22.92
N ARG A 8 -3.60 5.52 22.51
CA ARG A 8 -2.63 6.34 21.77
C ARG A 8 -1.37 6.61 22.58
N ALA A 9 -1.50 6.97 23.87
CA ALA A 9 -0.36 7.19 24.75
C ALA A 9 0.45 5.90 24.97
N LEU A 10 -0.22 4.75 25.14
CA LEU A 10 0.44 3.45 25.26
C LEU A 10 1.26 3.11 24.00
N MET A 11 0.68 3.29 22.81
CA MET A 11 1.39 3.06 21.55
C MET A 11 2.48 4.09 21.27
N ALA A 12 2.35 5.33 21.76
CA ALA A 12 3.39 6.35 21.64
C ALA A 12 4.59 6.05 22.55
N ASN A 13 4.35 5.50 23.73
CA ASN A 13 5.38 5.29 24.76
C ASN A 13 6.01 3.88 24.72
N ASN A 14 5.41 2.93 24.02
CA ASN A 14 5.91 1.54 23.94
C ASN A 14 6.03 1.06 22.49
N ALA A 15 7.27 0.85 22.05
CA ALA A 15 7.60 0.37 20.71
C ALA A 15 7.00 -1.00 20.37
N THR A 16 6.81 -1.89 21.35
CA THR A 16 6.16 -3.19 21.11
C THR A 16 4.67 -3.01 20.88
N ALA A 17 4.02 -2.17 21.70
CA ALA A 17 2.59 -1.90 21.57
C ALA A 17 2.26 -1.20 20.25
N SER A 18 3.15 -0.31 19.77
CA SER A 18 2.98 0.42 18.50
C SER A 18 3.02 -0.50 17.25
N VAL A 19 3.52 -1.73 17.40
CA VAL A 19 3.60 -2.73 16.34
C VAL A 19 2.57 -3.85 16.54
N VAL A 20 2.50 -4.44 17.73
CA VAL A 20 1.63 -5.60 18.01
C VAL A 20 0.15 -5.25 17.89
N ILE A 21 -0.26 -4.08 18.42
CA ILE A 21 -1.68 -3.69 18.39
C ILE A 21 -2.16 -3.51 16.94
N PRO A 22 -1.47 -2.73 16.06
CA PRO A 22 -1.86 -2.64 14.65
C PRO A 22 -1.73 -3.97 13.89
N ALA A 23 -0.73 -4.80 14.22
CA ALA A 23 -0.54 -6.12 13.62
C ALA A 23 -1.69 -7.09 13.93
N ILE A 24 -2.48 -6.85 14.97
CA ILE A 24 -3.66 -7.66 15.30
C ILE A 24 -4.93 -6.97 14.79
N ALA A 25 -5.05 -5.65 15.03
CA ALA A 25 -6.25 -4.90 14.73
C ALA A 25 -6.56 -4.83 13.23
N ALA A 26 -5.56 -4.61 12.37
CA ALA A 26 -5.81 -4.52 10.93
C ALA A 26 -6.20 -5.86 10.30
N PRO A 27 -5.53 -7.00 10.60
CA PRO A 27 -6.04 -8.31 10.18
C PRO A 27 -7.46 -8.58 10.62
N LEU A 28 -7.84 -8.27 11.86
CA LEU A 28 -9.20 -8.48 12.37
C LEU A 28 -10.23 -7.56 11.69
N ALA A 29 -9.91 -6.28 11.49
CA ALA A 29 -10.75 -5.38 10.73
C ALA A 29 -10.96 -5.88 9.30
N TYR A 30 -9.88 -6.35 8.67
CA TYR A 30 -9.93 -6.88 7.30
C TYR A 30 -10.68 -8.22 7.22
N LEU A 31 -10.57 -9.08 8.23
CA LEU A 31 -11.38 -10.30 8.34
C LEU A 31 -12.88 -9.96 8.42
N ALA A 32 -13.26 -8.92 9.16
CA ALA A 32 -14.66 -8.47 9.20
C ALA A 32 -15.16 -8.01 7.81
N VAL A 33 -14.32 -7.34 7.02
CA VAL A 33 -14.65 -6.99 5.62
C VAL A 33 -14.91 -8.25 4.78
N TYR A 34 -14.17 -9.34 5.01
CA TYR A 34 -14.44 -10.63 4.35
C TYR A 34 -15.80 -11.21 4.77
N MET A 35 -16.15 -11.10 6.05
CA MET A 35 -17.46 -11.52 6.58
C MET A 35 -18.62 -10.74 5.95
N PHE A 36 -18.42 -9.49 5.54
CA PHE A 36 -19.48 -8.72 4.89
C PHE A 36 -19.69 -9.11 3.42
N ARG A 37 -18.67 -9.65 2.78
CA ARG A 37 -18.65 -9.88 1.33
C ARG A 37 -18.94 -11.33 0.96
N TYR A 38 -18.20 -12.26 1.53
CA TYR A 38 -18.18 -13.65 1.07
C TYR A 38 -19.45 -14.47 1.33
N PRO A 39 -20.24 -14.22 2.39
CA PRO A 39 -21.43 -15.02 2.61
C PRO A 39 -22.46 -14.89 1.49
N VAL A 40 -22.51 -13.77 0.77
CA VAL A 40 -23.40 -13.61 -0.40
C VAL A 40 -23.10 -14.64 -1.50
N TYR A 41 -21.85 -15.09 -1.63
CA TYR A 41 -21.46 -16.08 -2.65
C TYR A 41 -21.81 -17.53 -2.28
N LEU A 42 -22.30 -17.77 -1.05
CA LEU A 42 -22.83 -19.07 -0.63
C LEU A 42 -24.27 -19.32 -1.13
N LEU A 43 -24.96 -18.26 -1.56
CA LEU A 43 -26.34 -18.32 -2.03
C LEU A 43 -26.40 -18.92 -3.45
N HIS A 44 -27.46 -19.67 -3.70
CA HIS A 44 -27.80 -20.21 -5.01
C HIS A 44 -28.81 -19.29 -5.72
N ASP A 45 -28.95 -19.43 -7.03
CA ASP A 45 -29.90 -18.62 -7.81
C ASP A 45 -31.34 -18.73 -7.28
N ALA A 46 -31.73 -19.91 -6.76
CA ALA A 46 -33.05 -20.13 -6.16
C ALA A 46 -33.30 -19.29 -4.89
N ASP A 47 -32.24 -18.89 -4.17
CA ASP A 47 -32.34 -18.14 -2.92
C ASP A 47 -32.70 -16.67 -3.14
N PHE A 48 -32.57 -16.15 -4.38
CA PHE A 48 -32.82 -14.75 -4.71
C PHE A 48 -34.27 -14.43 -5.10
N GLY A 49 -35.15 -15.43 -5.19
CA GLY A 49 -36.57 -15.23 -5.46
C GLY A 49 -36.84 -14.60 -6.83
N GLY A 50 -36.76 -15.39 -7.90
CA GLY A 50 -37.09 -14.94 -9.25
C GLY A 50 -36.97 -16.04 -10.30
N THR A 51 -37.43 -15.77 -11.52
CA THR A 51 -37.25 -16.64 -12.70
C THR A 51 -35.96 -16.36 -13.46
N TRP A 52 -35.14 -15.42 -12.97
CA TRP A 52 -33.88 -15.03 -13.57
C TRP A 52 -32.84 -16.14 -13.39
N THR A 53 -32.12 -16.43 -14.45
CA THR A 53 -30.97 -17.35 -14.45
C THR A 53 -29.68 -16.54 -14.23
N ASP A 54 -28.65 -17.17 -13.67
CA ASP A 54 -27.33 -16.58 -13.45
C ASP A 54 -27.30 -15.37 -12.50
N VAL A 55 -28.27 -15.25 -11.59
CA VAL A 55 -28.38 -14.13 -10.63
C VAL A 55 -27.10 -13.99 -9.81
N LYS A 56 -26.54 -15.11 -9.33
CA LYS A 56 -25.26 -15.15 -8.61
C LYS A 56 -24.12 -14.55 -9.43
N THR A 57 -24.07 -14.84 -10.73
CA THR A 57 -23.05 -14.31 -11.64
C THR A 57 -23.22 -12.80 -11.81
N TYR A 58 -24.44 -12.30 -12.01
CA TYR A 58 -24.71 -10.87 -12.11
C TYR A 58 -24.37 -10.10 -10.83
N VAL A 59 -24.74 -10.62 -9.66
CA VAL A 59 -24.39 -10.03 -8.36
C VAL A 59 -22.87 -10.01 -8.16
N SER A 60 -22.18 -11.08 -8.57
CA SER A 60 -20.72 -11.16 -8.51
C SER A 60 -20.05 -10.13 -9.43
N ILE A 61 -20.54 -9.98 -10.67
CA ILE A 61 -20.06 -8.96 -11.62
C ILE A 61 -20.29 -7.57 -11.06
N ALA A 62 -21.49 -7.26 -10.56
CA ALA A 62 -21.82 -5.95 -10.00
C ALA A 62 -20.92 -5.61 -8.79
N SER A 63 -20.70 -6.58 -7.91
CA SER A 63 -19.79 -6.44 -6.75
C SER A 63 -18.36 -6.16 -7.19
N VAL A 64 -17.82 -6.94 -8.14
CA VAL A 64 -16.45 -6.77 -8.65
C VAL A 64 -16.30 -5.45 -9.38
N LEU A 65 -17.28 -5.06 -10.20
CA LEU A 65 -17.28 -3.78 -10.89
C LEU A 65 -17.29 -2.63 -9.89
N GLY A 66 -18.09 -2.71 -8.83
CA GLY A 66 -18.09 -1.71 -7.75
C GLY A 66 -16.72 -1.56 -7.09
N MET A 67 -16.04 -2.68 -6.78
CA MET A 67 -14.68 -2.65 -6.24
C MET A 67 -13.65 -2.10 -7.23
N ALA A 68 -13.76 -2.46 -8.51
CA ALA A 68 -12.89 -1.96 -9.58
C ALA A 68 -13.03 -0.45 -9.75
N LEU A 69 -14.27 0.04 -9.84
CA LEU A 69 -14.58 1.46 -9.99
C LEU A 69 -14.15 2.26 -8.75
N ALA A 70 -14.28 1.70 -7.55
CA ALA A 70 -13.86 2.36 -6.31
C ALA A 70 -12.34 2.59 -6.22
N LYS A 71 -11.52 1.81 -6.93
CA LYS A 71 -10.04 1.97 -6.92
C LYS A 71 -9.57 3.25 -7.63
N TYR A 72 -10.26 3.69 -8.69
CA TYR A 72 -9.91 4.91 -9.42
C TYR A 72 -10.02 6.20 -8.58
N PRO A 73 -11.16 6.51 -7.92
CA PRO A 73 -11.24 7.64 -7.01
C PRO A 73 -10.37 7.42 -5.77
N ALA A 74 -10.17 6.19 -5.29
CA ALA A 74 -9.25 5.93 -4.18
C ALA A 74 -7.81 6.36 -4.53
N ILE A 75 -7.31 6.07 -5.74
CA ILE A 75 -5.99 6.55 -6.19
C ILE A 75 -5.95 8.08 -6.17
N LEU A 76 -6.97 8.74 -6.72
CA LEU A 76 -7.02 10.20 -6.82
C LEU A 76 -7.06 10.85 -5.43
N VAL A 77 -7.97 10.38 -4.56
CA VAL A 77 -8.22 10.94 -3.24
C VAL A 77 -7.07 10.63 -2.27
N ILE A 78 -6.57 9.39 -2.22
CA ILE A 78 -5.44 9.07 -1.34
C ILE A 78 -4.18 9.84 -1.77
N SER A 79 -4.03 10.13 -3.07
CA SER A 79 -2.91 10.94 -3.56
C SER A 79 -2.99 12.43 -3.18
N THR A 80 -4.18 12.93 -2.85
CA THR A 80 -4.40 14.33 -2.44
C THR A 80 -4.51 14.50 -0.92
N LEU A 81 -4.68 13.42 -0.16
CA LEU A 81 -4.81 13.47 1.29
C LEU A 81 -3.47 13.52 2.02
N ASN A 82 -3.40 14.41 3.02
CA ASN A 82 -2.32 14.46 3.99
C ASN A 82 -2.23 13.12 4.75
N PRO A 83 -1.03 12.67 5.17
CA PRO A 83 -0.85 11.40 5.88
C PRO A 83 -1.80 11.20 7.06
N SER A 84 -2.12 12.28 7.79
CA SER A 84 -3.04 12.31 8.93
C SER A 84 -4.53 12.16 8.57
N GLN A 85 -4.91 12.20 7.30
CA GLN A 85 -6.30 12.10 6.81
C GLN A 85 -6.55 10.83 6.01
N ARG A 86 -5.53 10.01 5.76
CA ARG A 86 -5.63 8.79 4.94
C ARG A 86 -6.45 7.67 5.60
N TRP A 87 -6.70 7.78 6.91
CA TRP A 87 -7.57 6.89 7.68
C TRP A 87 -9.02 6.84 7.17
N LEU A 88 -9.52 7.95 6.60
CA LEU A 88 -10.91 8.10 6.12
C LEU A 88 -11.28 7.15 4.97
N PHE A 89 -10.29 6.57 4.27
CA PHE A 89 -10.52 5.76 3.06
C PHE A 89 -10.17 4.27 3.23
N GLY A 90 -10.01 3.79 4.46
CA GLY A 90 -9.82 2.35 4.72
C GLY A 90 -8.51 1.78 4.16
N GLY A 91 -7.54 2.66 3.86
CA GLY A 91 -6.21 2.25 3.44
C GLY A 91 -5.43 1.72 4.63
N PHE A 92 -5.66 0.48 5.09
CA PHE A 92 -4.87 -0.15 6.16
C PHE A 92 -3.36 0.01 5.93
N LEU A 93 -2.93 -0.08 4.66
CA LEU A 93 -1.55 0.13 4.23
C LEU A 93 -1.01 1.53 4.53
N THR A 94 -1.85 2.56 4.53
CA THR A 94 -1.43 3.95 4.81
C THR A 94 -1.00 4.15 6.26
N TYR A 95 -1.52 3.35 7.21
CA TYR A 95 -1.05 3.35 8.60
C TYR A 95 0.32 2.69 8.77
N PHE A 96 0.66 1.79 7.84
CA PHE A 96 1.86 0.98 7.91
C PHE A 96 3.02 1.61 7.15
N GLU A 97 2.71 2.37 6.11
CA GLU A 97 3.70 3.04 5.29
C GLU A 97 4.54 4.05 6.07
N GLY A 98 5.84 4.02 5.80
CA GLY A 98 6.81 4.92 6.44
C GLY A 98 7.36 4.42 7.78
N ARG A 99 6.80 3.37 8.38
CA ARG A 99 7.31 2.80 9.63
C ARG A 99 8.42 1.78 9.41
N GLN A 100 9.34 1.69 10.37
CA GLN A 100 10.34 0.60 10.41
C GLN A 100 9.67 -0.78 10.42
N SER A 101 8.52 -0.91 11.10
CA SER A 101 7.73 -2.14 11.24
C SER A 101 6.76 -2.45 10.09
N SER A 102 6.79 -1.65 9.02
CA SER A 102 5.90 -1.80 7.85
C SER A 102 5.90 -3.20 7.25
N GLU A 103 7.03 -3.92 7.25
CA GLU A 103 7.10 -5.29 6.73
C GLU A 103 6.27 -6.28 7.56
N ILE A 104 6.37 -6.19 8.88
CA ILE A 104 5.62 -7.05 9.82
C ILE A 104 4.13 -6.76 9.71
N LEU A 105 3.76 -5.48 9.65
CA LEU A 105 2.36 -5.05 9.55
C LEU A 105 1.73 -5.46 8.22
N ASN A 106 2.46 -5.32 7.11
CA ASN A 106 2.02 -5.80 5.80
C ASN A 106 1.93 -7.33 5.76
N ALA A 107 2.88 -8.05 6.38
CA ALA A 107 2.83 -9.51 6.44
C ALA A 107 1.61 -10.00 7.25
N ALA A 108 1.33 -9.38 8.41
CA ALA A 108 0.18 -9.71 9.24
C ALA A 108 -1.14 -9.49 8.49
N LEU A 109 -1.30 -8.34 7.82
CA LEU A 109 -2.50 -8.03 7.01
C LEU A 109 -2.69 -9.06 5.88
N ASN A 110 -1.61 -9.39 5.18
CA ASN A 110 -1.64 -10.39 4.11
C ASN A 110 -1.89 -11.82 4.61
N GLY A 111 -1.61 -12.13 5.87
CA GLY A 111 -2.00 -13.39 6.49
C GLY A 111 -3.50 -13.64 6.39
N VAL A 112 -4.32 -12.64 6.73
CA VAL A 112 -5.79 -12.75 6.63
C VAL A 112 -6.27 -12.79 5.19
N VAL A 113 -5.58 -12.11 4.26
CA VAL A 113 -5.88 -12.23 2.83
C VAL A 113 -5.85 -13.71 2.40
N VAL A 114 -4.99 -14.56 2.96
CA VAL A 114 -4.84 -15.94 2.50
C VAL A 114 -5.98 -16.86 2.97
N PHE A 115 -6.47 -16.74 4.21
CA PHE A 115 -7.50 -17.65 4.76
C PHE A 115 -8.88 -16.99 5.00
N GLY A 116 -9.00 -15.68 4.86
CA GLY A 116 -10.21 -14.93 5.21
C GLY A 116 -11.46 -15.40 4.46
N SER A 117 -11.32 -15.81 3.19
CA SER A 117 -12.46 -16.32 2.40
C SER A 117 -12.94 -17.69 2.86
N ALA A 118 -12.03 -18.57 3.30
CA ALA A 118 -12.38 -19.86 3.90
C ALA A 118 -13.12 -19.67 5.22
N ALA A 119 -12.59 -18.81 6.10
CA ALA A 119 -13.23 -18.49 7.37
C ALA A 119 -14.64 -17.91 7.17
N ALA A 120 -14.80 -16.98 6.23
CA ALA A 120 -16.10 -16.37 5.95
C ALA A 120 -17.12 -17.37 5.39
N ARG A 121 -16.69 -18.28 4.50
CA ARG A 121 -17.55 -19.35 3.99
C ARG A 121 -17.93 -20.33 5.10
N ALA A 122 -16.96 -20.76 5.91
CA ALA A 122 -17.22 -21.67 7.03
C ALA A 122 -18.22 -21.10 8.04
N ILE A 123 -18.08 -19.82 8.41
CA ILE A 123 -19.02 -19.15 9.30
C ILE A 123 -20.39 -18.99 8.63
N GLY A 124 -20.43 -18.54 7.37
CA GLY A 124 -21.69 -18.38 6.63
C GLY A 124 -22.47 -19.70 6.51
N THR A 125 -21.80 -20.80 6.17
CA THR A 125 -22.41 -22.14 6.11
C THR A 125 -22.92 -22.61 7.47
N SER A 126 -22.21 -22.32 8.56
CA SER A 126 -22.69 -22.63 9.90
C SER A 126 -23.94 -21.82 10.27
N VAL A 127 -24.01 -20.55 9.88
CA VAL A 127 -25.19 -19.69 10.14
C VAL A 127 -26.41 -20.16 9.35
N LEU A 128 -26.23 -20.66 8.12
CA LEU A 128 -27.31 -21.23 7.30
C LEU A 128 -28.04 -22.41 7.95
N GLN A 129 -27.48 -23.04 8.98
CA GLN A 129 -28.17 -24.09 9.74
C GLN A 129 -29.32 -23.56 10.62
N TYR A 130 -29.31 -22.26 10.92
CA TYR A 130 -30.21 -21.64 11.89
C TYR A 130 -31.14 -20.58 11.28
N VAL A 131 -30.84 -20.08 10.07
CA VAL A 131 -31.54 -18.94 9.47
C VAL A 131 -31.80 -19.16 7.99
N ALA A 132 -32.80 -18.45 7.44
CA ALA A 132 -33.09 -18.48 6.01
C ALA A 132 -31.91 -17.94 5.18
N PRO A 133 -31.65 -18.46 3.97
CA PRO A 133 -30.54 -18.04 3.12
C PRO A 133 -30.47 -16.52 2.88
N SER A 134 -31.61 -15.88 2.63
CA SER A 134 -31.67 -14.43 2.40
C SER A 134 -31.32 -13.57 3.63
N ALA A 135 -31.52 -14.09 4.85
CA ALA A 135 -31.24 -13.38 6.09
C ALA A 135 -29.77 -13.53 6.54
N MET A 136 -29.09 -14.58 6.08
CA MET A 136 -27.76 -14.94 6.55
C MET A 136 -26.71 -13.83 6.33
N PRO A 137 -26.56 -13.20 5.14
CA PRO A 137 -25.57 -12.15 4.94
C PRO A 137 -25.77 -10.95 5.87
N LEU A 138 -27.03 -10.55 6.10
CA LEU A 138 -27.37 -9.42 6.98
C LEU A 138 -26.97 -9.71 8.43
N LEU A 139 -27.26 -10.92 8.92
CA LEU A 139 -26.93 -11.31 10.30
C LEU A 139 -25.41 -11.40 10.52
N VAL A 140 -24.67 -11.94 9.56
CA VAL A 140 -23.20 -11.97 9.63
C VAL A 140 -22.65 -10.54 9.68
N VAL A 141 -23.18 -9.62 8.87
CA VAL A 141 -22.78 -8.20 8.90
C VAL A 141 -23.07 -7.58 10.26
N ILE A 142 -24.28 -7.73 10.79
CA ILE A 142 -24.67 -7.17 12.10
C ILE A 142 -23.76 -7.69 13.20
N PHE A 143 -23.41 -8.98 13.18
CA PHE A 143 -22.55 -9.59 14.18
C PHE A 143 -21.09 -9.13 14.10
N PHE A 144 -20.54 -8.98 12.90
CA PHE A 144 -19.14 -8.57 12.71
C PHE A 144 -18.92 -7.05 12.62
N ALA A 145 -19.98 -6.25 12.46
CA ALA A 145 -19.90 -4.79 12.42
C ALA A 145 -19.33 -4.17 13.71
N PRO A 146 -19.73 -4.59 14.94
CA PRO A 146 -19.11 -4.11 16.17
C PRO A 146 -17.61 -4.43 16.24
N LEU A 147 -17.19 -5.61 15.77
CA LEU A 147 -15.77 -5.97 15.71
C LEU A 147 -15.04 -5.03 14.74
N TYR A 148 -15.58 -4.82 13.54
CA TYR A 148 -15.00 -3.89 12.56
C TYR A 148 -14.85 -2.47 13.12
N ILE A 149 -15.91 -1.90 13.71
CA ILE A 149 -15.90 -0.55 14.28
C ILE A 149 -14.89 -0.45 15.44
N SER A 150 -14.83 -1.46 16.31
CA SER A 150 -13.87 -1.47 17.43
C SER A 150 -12.42 -1.54 16.95
N MET A 151 -12.13 -2.35 15.92
CA MET A 151 -10.79 -2.41 15.34
C MET A 151 -10.44 -1.11 14.61
N LEU A 152 -11.39 -0.46 13.92
CA LEU A 152 -11.17 0.88 13.36
C LEU A 152 -10.86 1.91 14.44
N TYR A 153 -11.57 1.89 15.56
CA TYR A 153 -11.30 2.77 16.71
C TYR A 153 -9.89 2.57 17.29
N VAL A 154 -9.42 1.32 17.32
CA VAL A 154 -8.05 0.96 17.73
C VAL A 154 -7.02 1.47 16.71
N LEU A 155 -7.29 1.31 15.42
CA LEU A 155 -6.38 1.75 14.35
C LEU A 155 -6.32 3.28 14.23
N ASP A 156 -7.40 3.99 14.51
CA ASP A 156 -7.43 5.45 14.53
C ASP A 156 -6.55 6.03 15.66
N ALA A 157 -6.35 5.28 16.74
CA ALA A 157 -5.47 5.67 17.85
C ALA A 157 -3.98 5.56 17.51
N ILE A 158 -3.61 5.02 16.34
CA ILE A 158 -2.22 4.84 15.93
C ILE A 158 -1.52 6.21 15.84
N PRO A 159 -0.41 6.43 16.57
CA PRO A 159 0.30 7.69 16.52
C PRO A 159 0.95 7.92 15.14
N PRO A 160 1.21 9.18 14.75
CA PRO A 160 2.00 9.46 13.54
C PRO A 160 3.40 8.83 13.62
N PRO A 161 4.09 8.62 12.48
CA PRO A 161 5.45 8.07 12.45
C PRO A 161 6.39 8.85 13.39
N SER A 162 7.28 8.13 14.07
CA SER A 162 8.27 8.75 14.96
C SER A 162 9.41 9.38 14.16
N ARG A 163 10.18 10.31 14.76
CA ARG A 163 11.37 10.87 14.10
C ARG A 163 12.38 9.79 13.69
N ALA A 164 12.52 8.72 14.48
CA ALA A 164 13.35 7.57 14.12
C ALA A 164 12.80 6.77 12.91
N ASP A 165 11.48 6.80 12.65
CA ASP A 165 10.89 6.26 11.42
C ASP A 165 11.17 7.17 10.21
N GLU A 166 11.13 8.49 10.41
CA GLU A 166 11.43 9.50 9.39
C GLU A 166 12.92 9.56 9.03
N GLU A 167 13.82 9.39 10.01
CA GLU A 167 15.28 9.34 9.83
C GLU A 167 15.73 8.03 9.17
N ALA A 168 15.10 6.91 9.50
CA ALA A 168 15.43 5.61 8.93
C ALA A 168 14.86 5.38 7.52
N ARG A 169 13.91 6.21 7.06
CA ARG A 169 13.29 6.06 5.73
C ARG A 169 13.06 7.39 5.02
N THR A 170 13.52 7.46 3.78
CA THR A 170 13.35 8.60 2.87
C THR A 170 11.87 9.02 2.76
N MET A 171 11.58 10.32 2.90
CA MET A 171 10.21 10.87 2.82
C MET A 171 9.46 10.34 1.58
N ARG A 172 8.36 9.62 1.81
CA ARG A 172 7.51 9.09 0.74
C ARG A 172 6.37 10.07 0.45
N ARG A 173 6.45 10.79 -0.67
CA ARG A 173 5.37 11.64 -1.19
C ARG A 173 4.43 10.86 -2.11
N ALA A 174 3.17 11.28 -2.21
CA ALA A 174 2.30 10.76 -3.27
C ALA A 174 2.86 11.17 -4.64
N MET A 175 2.94 10.24 -5.59
CA MET A 175 3.45 10.55 -6.94
C MET A 175 2.39 11.28 -7.78
N PRO A 176 2.69 12.48 -8.30
CA PRO A 176 1.83 13.16 -9.27
C PRO A 176 1.57 12.31 -10.52
N ALA A 177 0.48 12.59 -11.24
CA ALA A 177 0.12 11.83 -12.45
C ALA A 177 1.23 11.80 -13.51
N ALA A 178 1.93 12.92 -13.71
CA ALA A 178 3.04 13.02 -14.65
C ALA A 178 4.22 12.11 -14.29
N GLU A 179 4.57 12.04 -12.99
CA GLU A 179 5.66 11.19 -12.50
C GLU A 179 5.32 9.71 -12.60
N ARG A 180 4.06 9.33 -12.30
CA ARG A 180 3.57 7.94 -12.47
C ARG A 180 3.64 7.47 -13.92
N SER A 181 3.21 8.31 -14.86
CA SER A 181 3.27 7.99 -16.29
C SER A 181 4.72 7.84 -16.77
N ARG A 182 5.63 8.71 -16.33
CA ARG A 182 7.06 8.61 -16.64
C ARG A 182 7.67 7.32 -16.06
N PHE A 183 7.29 6.96 -14.83
CA PHE A 183 7.74 5.72 -14.20
C PHE A 183 7.27 4.48 -15.00
N LEU A 184 5.99 4.41 -15.36
CA LEU A 184 5.43 3.31 -16.14
C LEU A 184 6.04 3.22 -17.55
N ARG A 185 6.31 4.34 -18.22
CA ARG A 185 6.99 4.33 -19.53
C ARG A 185 8.43 3.84 -19.43
N ARG A 186 9.11 4.09 -18.30
CA ARG A 186 10.51 3.70 -18.08
C ARG A 186 10.66 2.24 -17.64
N TYR A 187 9.78 1.75 -16.77
CA TYR A 187 9.89 0.42 -16.15
C TYR A 187 8.80 -0.57 -16.58
N GLY A 188 7.84 -0.13 -17.41
CA GLY A 188 6.65 -0.90 -17.78
C GLY A 188 6.95 -2.25 -18.42
N LEU A 189 8.01 -2.37 -19.24
CA LEU A 189 8.38 -3.65 -19.86
C LEU A 189 8.78 -4.70 -18.82
N GLY A 190 9.48 -4.30 -17.75
CA GLY A 190 9.82 -5.20 -16.64
C GLY A 190 8.63 -5.48 -15.72
N LEU A 191 7.70 -4.53 -15.61
CA LEU A 191 6.50 -4.66 -14.78
C LEU A 191 5.37 -5.44 -15.45
N ALA A 192 5.29 -5.45 -16.78
CA ALA A 192 4.25 -6.13 -17.53
C ALA A 192 4.10 -7.62 -17.14
N PRO A 193 5.16 -8.45 -17.12
CA PRO A 193 5.03 -9.86 -16.72
C PRO A 193 4.70 -10.02 -15.23
N VAL A 194 5.15 -9.11 -14.36
CA VAL A 194 4.79 -9.08 -12.93
C VAL A 194 3.29 -8.81 -12.76
N PHE A 195 2.76 -7.80 -13.44
CA PHE A 195 1.33 -7.50 -13.43
C PHE A 195 0.51 -8.62 -14.07
N LEU A 196 0.96 -9.18 -15.18
CA LEU A 196 0.27 -10.30 -15.84
C LEU A 196 0.16 -11.51 -14.91
N PHE A 197 1.25 -11.87 -14.23
CA PHE A 197 1.22 -12.95 -13.26
C PHE A 197 0.31 -12.64 -12.07
N TYR A 198 0.35 -11.41 -11.54
CA TYR A 198 -0.56 -10.98 -10.47
C TYR A 198 -2.04 -11.05 -10.90
N MET A 199 -2.37 -10.60 -12.12
CA MET A 199 -3.72 -10.66 -12.68
C MET A 199 -4.24 -12.10 -12.79
N LEU A 200 -3.37 -13.04 -13.14
CA LEU A 200 -3.71 -14.45 -13.23
C LEU A 200 -3.94 -15.04 -11.85
N LEU A 201 -2.99 -14.87 -10.91
CA LEU A 201 -3.14 -15.37 -9.54
C LEU A 201 -4.42 -14.87 -8.89
N LEU A 202 -4.74 -13.58 -9.05
CA LEU A 202 -5.97 -13.03 -8.50
C LEU A 202 -7.22 -13.49 -9.26
N SER A 203 -7.16 -13.69 -10.58
CA SER A 203 -8.26 -14.26 -11.36
C SER A 203 -8.56 -15.70 -10.91
N PHE A 204 -7.55 -16.56 -10.80
CA PHE A 204 -7.70 -17.93 -10.31
C PHE A 204 -8.26 -17.96 -8.89
N ARG A 205 -7.70 -17.14 -8.01
CA ARG A 205 -8.20 -16.98 -6.66
C ARG A 205 -9.67 -16.55 -6.65
N SER A 206 -10.02 -15.51 -7.42
CA SER A 206 -11.38 -14.98 -7.47
C SER A 206 -12.36 -16.01 -8.03
N TYR A 207 -11.97 -16.76 -9.06
CA TYR A 207 -12.76 -17.86 -9.60
C TYR A 207 -13.04 -18.94 -8.55
N ARG A 208 -12.00 -19.43 -7.88
CA ARG A 208 -12.10 -20.40 -6.77
C ARG A 208 -13.02 -19.88 -5.67
N ASP A 209 -12.91 -18.60 -5.35
CA ASP A 209 -13.66 -17.94 -4.29
C ASP A 209 -15.15 -17.77 -4.64
N PHE A 210 -15.51 -17.36 -5.87
CA PHE A 210 -16.91 -17.17 -6.29
C PHE A 210 -17.65 -18.49 -6.53
N PHE A 211 -16.98 -19.47 -7.11
CA PHE A 211 -17.56 -20.75 -7.51
C PHE A 211 -17.23 -21.87 -6.53
N ALA A 212 -16.81 -21.53 -5.31
CA ALA A 212 -16.41 -22.50 -4.30
C ALA A 212 -17.48 -23.55 -4.01
N VAL A 213 -18.73 -23.12 -3.86
CA VAL A 213 -19.88 -24.01 -3.61
C VAL A 213 -20.02 -24.99 -4.76
N ASP A 214 -19.94 -24.51 -5.99
CA ASP A 214 -20.11 -25.29 -7.20
C ASP A 214 -18.94 -26.26 -7.41
N ILE A 215 -17.71 -25.79 -7.25
CA ILE A 215 -16.50 -26.61 -7.36
C ILE A 215 -16.52 -27.73 -6.32
N TYR A 216 -16.78 -27.41 -5.05
CA TYR A 216 -16.75 -28.41 -3.99
C TYR A 216 -17.96 -29.34 -4.04
N SER A 217 -19.14 -28.88 -4.46
CA SER A 217 -20.30 -29.76 -4.62
C SER A 217 -20.09 -30.80 -5.71
N HIS A 218 -19.50 -30.42 -6.84
CA HIS A 218 -19.16 -31.36 -7.91
C HIS A 218 -18.06 -32.35 -7.49
N LEU A 219 -17.04 -31.90 -6.77
CA LEU A 219 -15.94 -32.77 -6.31
C LEU A 219 -16.37 -33.74 -5.21
N LEU A 220 -17.24 -33.31 -4.29
CA LEU A 220 -17.68 -34.12 -3.14
C LEU A 220 -18.95 -34.92 -3.43
N GLY A 221 -19.69 -34.62 -4.48
CA GLY A 221 -21.01 -35.19 -4.76
C GLY A 221 -22.08 -34.81 -3.73
N ARG A 222 -21.82 -33.78 -2.90
CA ARG A 222 -22.71 -33.30 -1.84
C ARG A 222 -22.47 -31.81 -1.57
N ALA A 223 -23.41 -31.14 -0.92
CA ALA A 223 -23.18 -29.77 -0.45
C ALA A 223 -21.99 -29.71 0.53
N PRO A 224 -21.05 -28.75 0.36
CA PRO A 224 -19.89 -28.60 1.23
C PRO A 224 -20.29 -28.11 2.62
N THR A 225 -19.68 -28.70 3.66
CA THR A 225 -19.84 -28.28 5.06
C THR A 225 -18.76 -27.27 5.46
N SER A 226 -18.90 -26.65 6.62
CA SER A 226 -17.94 -25.66 7.14
C SER A 226 -16.52 -26.21 7.24
N SER A 227 -16.35 -27.49 7.59
CA SER A 227 -15.03 -28.13 7.65
C SER A 227 -14.40 -28.34 6.28
N ASP A 228 -15.21 -28.60 5.25
CA ASP A 228 -14.70 -28.81 3.88
C ASP A 228 -14.03 -27.53 3.37
N TYR A 229 -14.63 -26.37 3.62
CA TYR A 229 -14.04 -25.08 3.25
C TYR A 229 -12.69 -24.82 3.94
N ILE A 230 -12.57 -25.18 5.22
CA ILE A 230 -11.32 -24.97 5.98
C ILE A 230 -10.23 -25.94 5.48
N LEU A 231 -10.58 -27.21 5.32
CA LEU A 231 -9.64 -28.26 4.91
C LEU A 231 -9.19 -28.10 3.45
N ALA A 232 -10.10 -27.76 2.54
CA ALA A 232 -9.77 -27.60 1.11
C ALA A 232 -8.91 -26.35 0.86
N ASP A 233 -9.12 -25.28 1.62
CA ASP A 233 -8.33 -24.07 1.45
C ASP A 233 -6.92 -24.19 2.04
N TRP A 234 -6.68 -25.01 3.08
CA TRP A 234 -5.36 -25.12 3.74
C TRP A 234 -4.20 -25.48 2.79
N PRO A 235 -4.30 -26.51 1.91
CA PRO A 235 -3.29 -26.75 0.88
C PRO A 235 -3.22 -25.63 -0.17
N GLY A 236 -4.36 -25.04 -0.51
CA GLY A 236 -4.45 -23.90 -1.44
C GLY A 236 -3.77 -22.63 -0.91
N MET A 237 -3.68 -22.46 0.41
CA MET A 237 -3.00 -21.32 1.06
C MET A 237 -1.53 -21.23 0.65
N GLY A 238 -0.83 -22.36 0.49
CA GLY A 238 0.57 -22.37 0.07
C GLY A 238 0.78 -21.76 -1.32
N THR A 239 -0.17 -21.98 -2.24
CA THR A 239 -0.15 -21.38 -3.59
C THR A 239 -0.51 -19.89 -3.53
N LEU A 240 -1.41 -19.49 -2.62
CA LEU A 240 -1.81 -18.10 -2.42
C LEU A 240 -0.80 -17.28 -1.63
N LEU A 241 0.13 -17.88 -0.90
CA LEU A 241 1.27 -17.16 -0.31
C LEU A 241 2.11 -16.47 -1.39
N ALA A 242 2.12 -17.02 -2.61
CA ALA A 242 2.75 -16.37 -3.76
C ALA A 242 2.13 -15.01 -4.09
N LEU A 243 0.90 -14.69 -3.67
CA LEU A 243 0.27 -13.36 -3.86
C LEU A 243 0.83 -12.30 -2.92
N VAL A 244 1.32 -12.69 -1.74
CA VAL A 244 1.69 -11.76 -0.65
C VAL A 244 2.77 -10.76 -1.07
N PRO A 245 3.83 -11.14 -1.83
CA PRO A 245 4.77 -10.16 -2.33
C PRO A 245 4.13 -9.17 -3.32
N PHE A 246 3.26 -9.64 -4.20
CA PHE A 246 2.65 -8.83 -5.26
C PHE A 246 1.56 -7.89 -4.76
N SER A 247 1.02 -8.10 -3.56
CA SER A 247 0.03 -7.19 -2.96
C SER A 247 0.63 -5.91 -2.36
N GLY A 248 1.97 -5.82 -2.23
CA GLY A 248 2.61 -4.58 -1.78
C GLY A 248 4.12 -4.64 -1.57
N ALA A 249 4.64 -5.69 -0.94
CA ALA A 249 6.05 -5.76 -0.53
C ALA A 249 7.03 -5.67 -1.73
N LEU A 250 6.68 -6.29 -2.85
CA LEU A 250 7.45 -6.23 -4.09
C LEU A 250 7.52 -4.80 -4.62
N PHE A 251 6.40 -4.10 -4.66
CA PHE A 251 6.33 -2.73 -5.18
C PHE A 251 7.07 -1.75 -4.26
N ASP A 252 7.02 -1.95 -2.94
CA ASP A 252 7.81 -1.18 -1.99
C ASP A 252 9.32 -1.34 -2.24
N ARG A 253 9.79 -2.58 -2.42
CA ARG A 253 11.20 -2.86 -2.74
C ARG A 253 11.62 -2.33 -4.10
N LEU A 254 10.72 -2.37 -5.07
CA LEU A 254 10.94 -1.82 -6.41
C LEU A 254 11.20 -0.31 -6.35
N ILE A 255 10.34 0.44 -5.66
CA ILE A 255 10.47 1.90 -5.53
C ILE A 255 11.75 2.27 -4.77
N ALA A 256 12.09 1.52 -3.72
CA ALA A 256 13.34 1.71 -2.99
C ALA A 256 14.57 1.47 -3.89
N ALA A 257 14.58 0.39 -4.69
CA ALA A 257 15.69 0.05 -5.56
C ALA A 257 15.89 1.04 -6.73
N THR A 258 14.81 1.68 -7.21
CA THR A 258 14.88 2.70 -8.26
C THR A 258 15.22 4.10 -7.76
N GLY A 259 15.32 4.30 -6.44
CA GLY A 259 15.63 5.60 -5.82
C GLY A 259 14.62 6.70 -6.18
N THR A 260 13.40 6.33 -6.55
CA THR A 260 12.40 7.29 -7.03
C THR A 260 11.60 7.82 -5.84
N PRO A 261 11.53 9.15 -5.61
CA PRO A 261 10.78 9.69 -4.48
C PRO A 261 9.27 9.50 -4.68
N GLY A 262 8.69 8.47 -4.07
CA GLY A 262 7.24 8.29 -4.03
C GLY A 262 6.74 7.03 -3.31
N THR A 263 5.42 6.89 -3.20
CA THR A 263 4.75 5.74 -2.57
C THR A 263 4.49 4.59 -3.54
N SER A 264 4.52 3.34 -3.07
CA SER A 264 4.20 2.16 -3.87
C SER A 264 2.69 1.91 -4.03
N ILE A 265 1.84 2.59 -3.25
CA ILE A 265 0.36 2.48 -3.29
C ILE A 265 -0.18 2.56 -4.72
N PHE A 266 0.37 3.44 -5.56
CA PHE A 266 -0.15 3.57 -6.92
C PHE A 266 0.06 2.29 -7.75
N LEU A 267 1.14 1.55 -7.53
CA LEU A 267 1.41 0.26 -8.18
C LEU A 267 0.50 -0.82 -7.62
N VAL A 268 0.26 -0.83 -6.31
CA VAL A 268 -0.69 -1.74 -5.66
C VAL A 268 -2.09 -1.54 -6.25
N PHE A 269 -2.58 -0.30 -6.29
CA PHE A 269 -3.90 -0.01 -6.83
C PHE A 269 -4.00 -0.22 -8.34
N LEU A 270 -2.94 0.05 -9.10
CA LEU A 270 -2.89 -0.29 -10.53
C LEU A 270 -3.00 -1.81 -10.71
N GLY A 271 -2.24 -2.58 -9.94
CA GLY A 271 -2.28 -4.05 -9.96
C GLY A 271 -3.66 -4.57 -9.60
N ASP A 272 -4.24 -4.09 -8.49
CA ASP A 272 -5.58 -4.49 -8.06
C ASP A 272 -6.64 -4.15 -9.12
N GLY A 273 -6.55 -2.97 -9.73
CA GLY A 273 -7.45 -2.54 -10.80
C GLY A 273 -7.38 -3.48 -12.00
N LEU A 274 -6.17 -3.77 -12.49
CA LEU A 274 -5.94 -4.73 -13.57
C LEU A 274 -6.48 -6.12 -13.21
N ALA A 275 -6.29 -6.53 -11.97
CA ALA A 275 -6.69 -7.85 -11.51
C ALA A 275 -8.23 -7.98 -11.31
N TYR A 276 -8.94 -6.88 -11.03
CA TYR A 276 -10.40 -6.88 -11.13
C TYR A 276 -10.88 -6.96 -12.58
N VAL A 277 -10.17 -6.37 -13.54
CA VAL A 277 -10.50 -6.50 -14.97
C VAL A 277 -10.38 -7.96 -15.43
N SER A 278 -9.32 -8.68 -15.03
CA SER A 278 -9.22 -10.12 -15.35
C SER A 278 -10.35 -10.93 -14.71
N THR A 279 -10.75 -10.58 -13.50
CA THR A 279 -11.87 -11.22 -12.80
C THR A 279 -13.20 -10.97 -13.52
N LEU A 280 -13.47 -9.73 -13.95
CA LEU A 280 -14.66 -9.39 -14.73
C LEU A 280 -14.68 -10.13 -16.07
N ALA A 281 -13.54 -10.23 -16.76
CA ALA A 281 -13.44 -10.99 -18.00
C ALA A 281 -13.77 -12.48 -17.79
N THR A 282 -13.31 -13.06 -16.67
CA THR A 282 -13.59 -14.46 -16.30
C THR A 282 -15.06 -14.69 -15.95
N LEU A 283 -15.68 -13.74 -15.24
CA LEU A 283 -17.12 -13.83 -14.94
C LEU A 283 -17.98 -13.61 -16.19
N ALA A 284 -17.57 -12.68 -17.06
CA ALA A 284 -18.27 -12.40 -18.31
C ALA A 284 -18.19 -13.56 -19.30
N SER A 285 -17.09 -14.32 -19.34
CA SER A 285 -16.97 -15.49 -20.23
C SER A 285 -17.94 -16.62 -19.90
N ARG A 286 -18.54 -16.63 -18.70
CA ARG A 286 -19.62 -17.56 -18.35
C ARG A 286 -21.00 -17.12 -18.83
N LEU A 287 -21.20 -15.83 -19.11
CA LEU A 287 -22.49 -15.34 -19.56
C LEU A 287 -22.80 -15.91 -20.95
N GLY A 288 -23.83 -16.75 -21.03
CA GLY A 288 -24.34 -17.31 -22.29
C GLY A 288 -23.88 -18.73 -22.63
N VAL A 289 -23.11 -19.39 -21.76
CA VAL A 289 -22.77 -20.82 -21.95
C VAL A 289 -23.74 -21.70 -21.18
N ARG A 290 -24.52 -22.52 -21.90
CA ARG A 290 -25.59 -23.36 -21.32
C ARG A 290 -25.08 -24.62 -20.58
N ASN A 291 -23.84 -25.05 -20.81
CA ASN A 291 -23.28 -26.28 -20.23
C ASN A 291 -22.15 -25.98 -19.23
N HIS A 292 -22.54 -25.60 -18.02
CA HIS A 292 -21.60 -25.24 -16.94
C HIS A 292 -20.80 -26.44 -16.37
N GLU A 293 -21.21 -27.68 -16.65
CA GLU A 293 -20.59 -28.90 -16.08
C GLU A 293 -19.11 -29.07 -16.49
N ASN A 294 -18.74 -28.72 -17.73
CA ASN A 294 -17.37 -28.89 -18.23
C ASN A 294 -16.49 -27.65 -18.09
N GLU A 295 -17.07 -26.48 -17.85
CA GLU A 295 -16.31 -25.21 -17.81
C GLU A 295 -15.45 -25.09 -16.57
N GLY A 296 -15.96 -25.51 -15.41
CA GLY A 296 -15.19 -25.48 -14.16
C GLY A 296 -13.92 -26.30 -14.23
N HIS A 297 -14.04 -27.51 -14.79
CA HIS A 297 -12.92 -28.41 -14.99
C HIS A 297 -11.94 -27.87 -16.04
N THR A 298 -12.43 -27.38 -17.18
CA THR A 298 -11.57 -26.85 -18.26
C THR A 298 -10.82 -25.59 -17.81
N PHE A 299 -11.49 -24.67 -17.12
CA PHE A 299 -10.85 -23.47 -16.57
C PHE A 299 -9.75 -23.81 -15.57
N VAL A 300 -10.02 -24.73 -14.63
CA VAL A 300 -9.04 -25.13 -13.60
C VAL A 300 -7.83 -25.82 -14.25
N LEU A 301 -8.04 -26.72 -15.21
CA LEU A 301 -6.96 -27.41 -15.91
C LEU A 301 -6.09 -26.44 -16.75
N VAL A 302 -6.73 -25.53 -17.48
CA VAL A 302 -6.03 -24.51 -18.27
C VAL A 302 -5.27 -23.55 -17.36
N ALA A 303 -5.88 -23.09 -16.27
CA ALA A 303 -5.23 -22.23 -15.29
C ALA A 303 -4.02 -22.93 -14.64
N MET A 304 -4.16 -24.19 -14.21
CA MET A 304 -3.05 -24.97 -13.63
C MET A 304 -1.90 -25.21 -14.62
N SER A 305 -2.19 -25.30 -15.92
CA SER A 305 -1.18 -25.54 -16.95
C SER A 305 -0.44 -24.25 -17.35
N ILE A 306 -1.15 -23.12 -17.42
CA ILE A 306 -0.60 -21.83 -17.87
C ILE A 306 0.09 -21.07 -16.72
N MET A 307 -0.41 -21.18 -15.50
CA MET A 307 0.12 -20.47 -14.32
C MET A 307 1.61 -20.68 -14.08
N PRO A 308 2.17 -21.93 -14.07
CA PRO A 308 3.58 -22.14 -13.81
C PRO A 308 4.48 -21.52 -14.88
N VAL A 309 4.03 -21.54 -16.14
CA VAL A 309 4.75 -20.92 -17.26
C VAL A 309 4.83 -19.41 -17.07
N ILE A 310 3.71 -18.77 -16.73
CA ILE A 310 3.68 -17.31 -16.53
C ILE A 310 4.37 -16.91 -15.23
N ALA A 311 4.31 -17.75 -14.18
CA ALA A 311 5.11 -17.60 -12.97
C ALA A 311 6.61 -17.62 -13.29
N GLY A 312 7.05 -18.59 -14.11
CA GLY A 312 8.42 -18.70 -14.58
C GLY A 312 8.86 -17.46 -15.36
N LEU A 313 8.03 -16.96 -16.28
CA LEU A 313 8.31 -15.74 -17.04
C LEU A 313 8.38 -14.50 -16.14
N ALA A 314 7.48 -14.37 -15.16
CA ALA A 314 7.50 -13.28 -14.20
C ALA A 314 8.74 -13.32 -13.31
N LEU A 315 9.15 -14.51 -12.87
CA LEU A 315 10.37 -14.71 -12.10
C LEU A 315 11.61 -14.34 -12.93
N LEU A 316 11.70 -14.81 -14.18
CA LEU A 316 12.79 -14.45 -15.09
C LEU A 316 12.84 -12.94 -15.34
N ALA A 317 11.69 -12.30 -15.53
CA ALA A 317 11.62 -10.86 -15.70
C ALA A 317 12.06 -10.11 -14.44
N MET A 318 11.68 -10.58 -13.25
CA MET A 318 12.15 -10.02 -11.98
C MET A 318 13.66 -10.18 -11.80
N LEU A 319 14.22 -11.35 -12.13
CA LEU A 319 15.66 -11.60 -12.08
C LEU A 319 16.42 -10.74 -13.08
N ALA A 320 15.94 -10.66 -14.32
CA ALA A 320 16.52 -9.81 -15.37
C ALA A 320 16.46 -8.32 -14.97
N PHE A 321 15.34 -7.88 -14.39
CA PHE A 321 15.17 -6.51 -13.91
C PHE A 321 16.11 -6.19 -12.74
N GLY A 322 16.21 -7.09 -11.76
CA GLY A 322 17.15 -6.97 -10.65
C GLY A 322 18.62 -6.95 -11.12
N TRP A 323 18.96 -7.80 -12.08
CA TRP A 323 20.29 -7.81 -12.71
C TRP A 323 20.59 -6.49 -13.45
N LEU A 324 19.63 -5.97 -14.23
CA LEU A 324 19.79 -4.70 -14.94
C LEU A 324 19.97 -3.53 -13.97
N LEU A 325 19.19 -3.48 -12.89
CA LEU A 325 19.35 -2.45 -11.86
C LEU A 325 20.71 -2.56 -11.17
N ARG A 326 21.13 -3.77 -10.79
CA ARG A 326 22.45 -3.99 -10.17
C ARG A 326 23.59 -3.59 -11.09
N ARG A 327 23.48 -3.93 -12.37
CA ARG A 327 24.45 -3.54 -13.40
C ARG A 327 24.54 -2.01 -13.51
N ARG A 328 23.41 -1.32 -13.58
CA ARG A 328 23.39 0.16 -13.61
C ARG A 328 23.94 0.80 -12.34
N HIS A 329 23.65 0.24 -11.16
CA HIS A 329 24.23 0.72 -9.89
C HIS A 329 25.75 0.50 -9.82
N ASN A 330 26.24 -0.62 -10.34
CA ASN A 330 27.68 -0.89 -10.41
C ASN A 330 28.40 -0.01 -11.45
N GLU A 331 27.77 0.26 -12.60
CA GLU A 331 28.31 1.13 -13.65
C GLU A 331 28.29 2.61 -13.26
N ALA A 332 27.31 3.05 -12.45
CA ALA A 332 27.19 4.44 -12.02
C ALA A 332 28.08 4.80 -10.82
N GLY A 333 28.83 3.84 -10.24
CA GLY A 333 29.54 4.03 -8.99
C GLY A 333 28.55 4.23 -7.85
N TYR A 334 28.21 3.16 -7.14
CA TYR A 334 27.31 3.21 -6.00
C TYR A 334 27.89 4.13 -4.91
N ILE A 335 27.38 5.36 -4.81
CA ILE A 335 27.51 6.19 -3.62
C ILE A 335 26.33 5.79 -2.73
N PRO A 336 26.54 5.00 -1.66
CA PRO A 336 25.47 4.77 -0.70
C PRO A 336 25.02 6.12 -0.17
N VAL A 337 23.71 6.35 -0.11
CA VAL A 337 23.12 7.45 0.65
C VAL A 337 23.39 7.15 2.14
N ARG A 338 24.60 7.45 2.60
CA ARG A 338 25.01 7.41 4.00
C ARG A 338 25.33 8.84 4.37
N GLN A 339 24.46 9.45 5.18
CA GLN A 339 24.69 10.66 5.96
C GLN A 339 25.60 11.71 5.28
N ALA A 340 25.08 12.38 4.25
CA ALA A 340 25.72 13.62 3.76
C ALA A 340 25.35 14.85 4.61
N ASP A 341 24.57 14.67 5.68
CA ASP A 341 24.15 15.76 6.57
C ASP A 341 25.01 15.88 7.84
N ASP A 342 25.90 14.91 8.14
CA ASP A 342 26.80 14.99 9.31
C ASP A 342 28.14 15.67 8.98
N ASP A 343 28.60 15.65 7.72
CA ASP A 343 29.80 16.39 7.28
C ASP A 343 29.48 17.82 6.79
N PHE A 344 28.24 18.09 6.37
CA PHE A 344 27.85 19.47 5.98
C PHE A 344 27.66 20.40 7.18
N GLY A 345 27.52 19.86 8.40
CA GLY A 345 27.36 20.63 9.64
C GLY A 345 28.67 21.15 10.24
N ALA A 346 29.82 20.54 9.89
CA ALA A 346 31.13 20.95 10.40
C ALA A 346 31.74 22.09 9.57
N ASP A 347 31.60 22.04 8.23
CA ASP A 347 32.17 23.06 7.34
C ASP A 347 31.35 24.36 7.31
N CYS A 348 30.06 24.32 7.68
CA CYS A 348 29.22 25.51 7.75
C CYS A 348 29.47 26.37 8.99
N HIS A 349 30.15 25.83 10.02
CA HIS A 349 30.53 26.61 11.20
C HIS A 349 31.76 27.49 10.94
N ASP A 350 32.73 27.01 10.15
CA ASP A 350 33.93 27.78 9.77
C ASP A 350 33.64 28.81 8.66
N ALA A 351 32.72 28.50 7.73
CA ALA A 351 32.32 29.43 6.68
C ALA A 351 31.41 30.57 7.17
N GLY A 352 30.70 30.36 8.29
CA GLY A 352 29.88 31.39 8.93
C GLY A 352 30.72 32.50 9.57
N ASP A 353 31.82 32.13 10.23
CA ASP A 353 32.72 33.07 10.89
C ASP A 353 33.53 33.91 9.87
N ASP A 354 33.99 33.34 8.75
CA ASP A 354 34.69 34.11 7.70
C ASP A 354 33.76 35.11 6.98
N ILE A 355 32.47 34.78 6.83
CA ILE A 355 31.49 35.72 6.25
C ILE A 355 31.14 36.83 7.25
N GLN A 356 31.03 36.52 8.54
CA GLN A 356 30.73 37.51 9.57
C GLN A 356 31.90 38.47 9.81
N GLU A 357 33.14 37.97 9.80
CA GLU A 357 34.36 38.78 9.88
C GLU A 357 34.55 39.67 8.63
N ARG A 358 34.16 39.18 7.44
CA ARG A 358 34.16 39.98 6.19
C ARG A 358 33.08 41.06 6.17
N VAL A 359 31.92 40.80 6.75
CA VAL A 359 30.83 41.79 6.85
C VAL A 359 31.20 42.89 7.87
N GLU A 360 31.79 42.55 9.02
CA GLU A 360 32.30 43.54 9.99
C GLU A 360 33.41 44.42 9.41
N ARG A 361 34.32 43.85 8.60
CA ARG A 361 35.36 44.64 7.90
C ARG A 361 34.80 45.64 6.89
N ILE A 362 33.66 45.33 6.27
CA ILE A 362 32.98 46.20 5.31
C ILE A 362 32.18 47.30 6.04
N GLU A 363 31.59 47.00 7.20
CA GLU A 363 30.87 48.00 8.02
C GLU A 363 31.83 48.99 8.73
N LEU A 364 33.07 48.59 9.00
CA LEU A 364 34.10 49.44 9.64
C LEU A 364 34.89 50.34 8.67
N GLY A 365 34.48 50.44 7.40
CA GLY A 365 34.97 51.49 6.49
C GLY A 365 36.42 51.38 6.02
N ASN A 366 37.06 50.20 6.15
CA ASN A 366 38.40 49.98 5.59
C ASN A 366 38.33 49.32 4.21
N LEU A 367 38.23 50.14 3.17
CA LEU A 367 38.49 49.72 1.80
C LEU A 367 40.00 49.51 1.61
N GLY A 368 40.49 48.30 1.88
CA GLY A 368 41.80 47.85 1.43
C GLY A 368 41.83 47.65 -0.09
N GLU A 369 42.97 47.94 -0.70
CA GLU A 369 43.20 48.04 -2.15
C GLU A 369 42.76 46.83 -2.99
N PRO A 370 42.45 47.03 -4.30
CA PRO A 370 41.96 45.96 -5.16
C PRO A 370 43.07 44.95 -5.51
N VAL A 371 42.74 43.67 -5.41
CA VAL A 371 43.55 42.55 -5.91
C VAL A 371 43.71 42.66 -7.44
N PRO A 372 44.93 42.65 -8.01
CA PRO A 372 45.11 42.74 -9.45
C PRO A 372 44.74 41.42 -10.12
N GLY A 373 43.89 41.46 -11.16
CA GLY A 373 43.73 40.33 -12.10
C GLY A 373 42.33 39.87 -12.49
N ARG A 374 41.24 40.56 -12.12
CA ARG A 374 39.89 40.25 -12.64
C ARG A 374 39.27 41.41 -13.39
N THR A 375 39.02 41.22 -14.68
CA THR A 375 38.23 42.13 -15.53
C THR A 375 36.79 42.22 -15.04
N PRO A 376 36.15 43.41 -15.04
CA PRO A 376 34.78 43.57 -14.57
C PRO A 376 33.78 43.01 -15.60
N GLY A 377 32.98 42.02 -15.19
CA GLY A 377 31.78 41.61 -15.90
C GLY A 377 30.64 42.64 -15.72
N THR A 378 29.82 42.77 -16.74
CA THR A 378 28.74 43.75 -16.95
C THR A 378 27.74 43.87 -15.79
N GLY A 379 27.21 45.08 -15.59
CA GLY A 379 26.39 45.52 -14.45
C GLY A 379 25.07 44.78 -14.17
N GLU A 380 24.66 43.81 -14.99
CA GLU A 380 23.50 42.93 -14.71
C GLU A 380 23.77 41.89 -13.60
N ASP A 381 25.02 41.46 -13.43
CA ASP A 381 25.38 40.45 -12.42
C ASP A 381 25.36 41.00 -10.97
N ALA A 382 25.46 42.32 -10.81
CA ALA A 382 25.42 42.98 -9.51
C ALA A 382 23.99 43.12 -8.99
N GLU A 383 23.02 43.46 -9.84
CA GLU A 383 21.60 43.56 -9.46
C GLU A 383 20.98 42.19 -9.12
N LEU A 384 21.38 41.13 -9.83
CA LEU A 384 20.88 39.77 -9.58
C LEU A 384 21.31 39.25 -8.19
N LYS A 385 22.55 39.56 -7.79
CA LYS A 385 23.09 39.20 -6.46
C LYS A 385 22.45 40.00 -5.33
N ILE A 386 22.11 41.28 -5.56
CA ILE A 386 21.40 42.11 -4.58
C ILE A 386 19.97 41.58 -4.37
N ARG A 387 19.24 41.21 -5.44
CA ARG A 387 17.89 40.60 -5.32
C ARG A 387 17.91 39.24 -4.62
N ALA A 388 18.90 38.39 -4.88
CA ALA A 388 19.03 37.10 -4.20
C ALA A 388 19.27 37.28 -2.69
N SER A 389 20.05 38.28 -2.29
CA SER A 389 20.35 38.56 -0.87
C SER A 389 19.16 39.11 -0.07
N ALA A 390 18.19 39.75 -0.73
CA ALA A 390 16.97 40.25 -0.09
C ALA A 390 15.96 39.11 0.19
N HIS A 391 15.88 38.12 -0.71
CA HIS A 391 14.98 36.98 -0.58
C HIS A 391 15.41 36.02 0.54
N VAL A 392 16.73 35.84 0.72
CA VAL A 392 17.31 35.04 1.82
C VAL A 392 17.09 35.73 3.17
N ARG A 393 17.26 37.05 3.26
CA ARG A 393 17.00 37.83 4.49
C ARG A 393 15.57 37.70 5.01
N GLN A 394 14.59 37.57 4.12
CA GLN A 394 13.18 37.42 4.50
C GLN A 394 12.84 35.99 4.98
N HIS A 395 13.57 34.98 4.51
CA HIS A 395 13.41 33.58 4.96
C HIS A 395 14.01 33.36 6.35
N VAL A 396 15.19 33.93 6.61
CA VAL A 396 15.87 33.82 7.92
C VAL A 396 15.07 34.52 9.04
N ARG A 397 14.49 35.70 8.80
CA ARG A 397 13.66 36.41 9.79
C ARG A 397 12.36 35.69 10.17
N ARG A 398 11.81 34.83 9.29
CA ARG A 398 10.62 34.02 9.61
C ARG A 398 10.95 32.78 10.43
N SER A 399 12.15 32.22 10.26
CA SER A 399 12.65 31.09 11.04
C SER A 399 12.97 31.46 12.49
N SER A 400 13.43 32.68 12.75
CA SER A 400 13.87 33.11 14.09
C SER A 400 12.73 33.56 15.04
N ALA A 401 11.48 33.65 14.57
CA ALA A 401 10.36 34.21 15.34
C ALA A 401 9.47 33.18 16.06
N SER A 402 9.78 31.87 16.03
CA SER A 402 8.87 30.82 16.52
C SER A 402 9.43 29.83 17.55
N ALA A 403 10.58 30.09 18.17
CA ALA A 403 11.09 29.26 19.26
C ALA A 403 10.89 29.95 20.63
N PRO A 404 10.15 29.36 21.60
CA PRO A 404 10.13 29.84 22.98
C PRO A 404 11.39 29.34 23.70
N ILE A 405 12.13 30.27 24.31
CA ILE A 405 13.33 30.02 25.12
C ILE A 405 12.89 29.41 26.46
N SER A 406 13.34 28.19 26.78
CA SER A 406 13.33 27.64 28.15
C SER A 406 14.69 27.89 28.79
N THR A 407 14.75 28.79 29.77
CA THR A 407 15.91 28.99 30.64
C THR A 407 15.89 27.96 31.77
N SER A 408 16.89 27.09 31.83
CA SER A 408 17.23 26.32 33.03
C SER A 408 18.55 26.84 33.60
N GLU A 409 18.47 27.71 34.60
CA GLU A 409 19.61 28.04 35.46
C GLU A 409 19.56 27.14 36.69
N SER A 410 20.59 26.32 36.84
CA SER A 410 20.95 25.68 38.09
C SER A 410 22.35 26.15 38.47
N ARG A 411 22.48 26.88 39.58
CA ARG A 411 23.45 26.63 40.68
C ARG A 411 23.54 27.82 41.63
N LEU A 412 23.42 27.45 42.92
CA LEU A 412 23.69 28.17 44.18
C LEU A 412 22.58 29.08 44.70
#